data_AF-A0A1V5MQL9-F1
#
_entry.id   AF-A0A1V5MQL9-F1
#
_cell.length_a   1.000
_cell.length_b   1.000
_cell.length_c   1.000
_cell.angle_alpha   90.00
_cell.angle_beta   90.00
_cell.angle_gamma   90.00
#
_symmetry.space_group_name_H-M   'P 1'
#
loop_
_entity.id
_entity.type
_entity.pdbx_description
1 polymer ?
#
loop_
_entity_poly.entity_id
_entity_poly.type
_entity_poly.pdbx_seq_one_letter_code
_entity_poly.pdbx_strand_id
1 'polypeptide(L)'
;MIGFAGQISVLSGINKSGLCVFLHMLSDYEEKNIPLPIKPFEPLSFTLRRAIERKDYNNDGKNNIEDVKSALNENKQGYAEGFIVTMLGPTQKTDSLTAAVAELTPTPPYIVYRSNNDEDMLNGCNLYAANSSIKRLNKRNYCKRYSAVSQAVGAGLNMSSSKCWAIMKKYSRLTNNIQFIQYVPQQKILRLSIYRHGHPASENKPQVFYLKNIF
;
A
#
# COMPACT_ATOMS: atom_id res chain seq x y z
N MET A 1 1.73 -14.39 1.51
CA MET A 1 2.44 -13.22 2.10
C MET A 1 3.79 -13.06 1.41
N ILE A 2 4.31 -11.84 1.32
CA ILE A 2 5.65 -11.55 0.78
C ILE A 2 6.41 -10.79 1.86
N GLY A 3 7.57 -11.30 2.27
CA GLY A 3 8.33 -10.78 3.40
C GLY A 3 9.67 -11.48 3.57
N PHE A 4 10.26 -11.34 4.75
CA PHE A 4 11.54 -11.95 5.09
C PHE A 4 11.36 -13.30 5.79
N ALA A 5 12.34 -14.20 5.63
CA ALA A 5 12.34 -15.47 6.37
C ALA A 5 12.32 -15.19 7.90
N GLY A 6 11.48 -15.92 8.63
CA GLY A 6 11.27 -15.69 10.07
C GLY A 6 10.28 -14.56 10.40
N GLN A 7 9.90 -13.72 9.44
CA GLN A 7 8.86 -12.73 9.64
C GLN A 7 7.48 -13.38 9.52
N ILE A 8 6.77 -13.48 10.65
CA ILE A 8 5.40 -14.01 10.70
C ILE A 8 4.31 -12.94 10.43
N SER A 9 4.70 -11.69 10.17
CA SER A 9 3.80 -10.57 9.93
C SER A 9 3.81 -10.12 8.46
N VAL A 10 2.94 -9.17 8.09
CA VAL A 10 2.79 -8.72 6.69
C VAL A 10 3.41 -7.34 6.47
N LEU A 11 4.37 -7.25 5.53
CA LEU A 11 4.77 -5.99 4.87
C LEU A 11 4.05 -5.82 3.54
N SER A 12 3.86 -6.92 2.82
CA SER A 12 3.11 -6.97 1.56
C SER A 12 2.31 -8.26 1.53
N GLY A 13 1.00 -8.13 1.30
CA GLY A 13 0.05 -9.22 1.38
C GLY A 13 -0.83 -9.27 0.15
N ILE A 14 -1.12 -10.47 -0.33
CA ILE A 14 -2.12 -10.76 -1.35
C ILE A 14 -2.84 -12.02 -0.87
N ASN A 15 -4.16 -12.11 -1.03
CA ASN A 15 -4.93 -13.33 -0.73
C ASN A 15 -5.60 -13.91 -2.00
N LYS A 16 -6.32 -15.02 -1.83
CA LYS A 16 -6.97 -15.76 -2.92
C LYS A 16 -8.10 -14.98 -3.61
N SER A 17 -8.75 -14.04 -2.93
CA SER A 17 -9.78 -13.18 -3.55
C SER A 17 -9.15 -12.15 -4.50
N GLY A 18 -7.86 -11.86 -4.31
CA GLY A 18 -7.14 -10.81 -5.01
C GLY A 18 -7.11 -9.48 -4.25
N LEU A 19 -7.48 -9.47 -2.97
CA LEU A 19 -7.20 -8.36 -2.08
C LEU A 19 -5.69 -8.31 -1.78
N CYS A 20 -5.10 -7.12 -1.87
CA CYS A 20 -3.69 -6.89 -1.56
C CYS A 20 -3.46 -5.61 -0.75
N VAL A 21 -2.37 -5.62 0.02
CA VAL A 21 -1.88 -4.49 0.82
C VAL A 21 -0.37 -4.36 0.68
N PHE A 22 0.14 -3.12 0.68
CA PHE A 22 1.56 -2.80 0.78
C PHE A 22 1.77 -1.75 1.87
N LEU A 23 2.74 -2.03 2.75
CA LEU A 23 3.10 -1.18 3.87
C LEU A 23 4.28 -0.26 3.50
N HIS A 24 4.17 1.01 3.85
CA HIS A 24 5.22 2.01 3.78
C HIS A 24 5.36 2.71 5.13
N MET A 25 6.54 3.26 5.41
CA MET A 25 6.75 4.15 6.55
C MET A 25 6.27 5.57 6.19
N LEU A 26 5.55 6.22 7.09
CA LEU A 26 5.28 7.66 7.00
C LEU A 26 6.48 8.41 7.59
N SER A 27 6.92 9.50 6.97
CA SER A 27 8.17 10.17 7.34
C SER A 27 8.01 11.59 7.87
N ASP A 28 6.86 12.21 7.68
CA ASP A 28 6.59 13.64 7.92
C ASP A 28 5.52 13.91 8.99
N TYR A 29 5.34 12.97 9.91
CA TYR A 29 4.63 13.19 11.16
C TYR A 29 5.63 13.71 12.21
N GLU A 30 5.23 14.75 12.94
CA GLU A 30 6.09 15.50 13.86
C GLU A 30 6.18 14.83 15.24
N GLU A 31 5.33 13.85 15.47
CA GLU A 31 5.10 13.20 16.75
C GLU A 31 6.01 11.99 17.01
N LYS A 32 7.14 11.88 16.29
CA LYS A 32 8.14 10.79 16.43
C LYS A 32 8.74 10.66 17.83
N ASN A 33 8.60 11.70 18.65
CA ASN A 33 9.14 11.79 20.01
C ASN A 33 8.05 11.81 21.09
N ILE A 34 6.79 11.52 20.76
CA ILE A 34 5.78 11.33 21.82
C ILE A 34 6.16 10.03 22.53
N PRO A 35 6.30 10.04 23.87
CA PRO A 35 6.52 8.82 24.63
C PRO A 35 5.48 7.80 24.19
N LEU A 36 5.93 6.61 23.74
CA LEU A 36 5.04 5.52 23.39
C LEU A 36 3.92 5.48 24.45
N PRO A 37 2.64 5.48 24.06
CA PRO A 37 1.58 5.45 25.05
C PRO A 37 1.88 4.31 26.03
N ILE A 38 1.65 4.53 27.32
CA ILE A 38 1.84 3.57 28.43
C ILE A 38 0.86 2.37 28.30
N LYS A 39 0.37 2.10 27.08
CA LYS A 39 -0.71 1.17 26.76
C LYS A 39 -0.24 0.17 25.69
N PRO A 40 -0.74 -1.07 25.74
CA PRO A 40 -0.43 -2.07 24.74
C PRO A 40 -0.86 -1.58 23.35
N PHE A 41 0.03 -1.72 22.36
CA PHE A 41 -0.27 -1.43 20.97
C PHE A 41 -0.20 -2.72 20.14
N GLU A 42 -1.07 -2.83 19.13
CA GLU A 42 -0.94 -3.88 18.12
C GLU A 42 0.05 -3.43 17.05
N PRO A 43 1.08 -4.21 16.70
CA PRO A 43 1.92 -3.88 15.55
C PRO A 43 1.09 -3.95 14.26
N LEU A 44 1.11 -2.88 13.46
CA LEU A 44 0.32 -2.77 12.23
C LEU A 44 0.45 -3.98 11.30
N SER A 45 1.64 -4.56 11.21
CA SER A 45 1.90 -5.75 10.38
C SER A 45 1.11 -6.99 10.80
N PHE A 46 0.67 -7.10 12.07
CA PHE A 46 -0.26 -8.14 12.53
C PHE A 46 -1.72 -7.79 12.22
N THR A 47 -2.12 -6.52 12.32
CA THR A 47 -3.44 -6.10 11.85
C THR A 47 -3.62 -6.41 10.36
N LEU A 48 -2.62 -6.07 9.53
CA LEU A 48 -2.63 -6.37 8.10
C LEU A 48 -2.66 -7.87 7.81
N ARG A 49 -1.95 -8.67 8.61
CA ARG A 49 -2.00 -10.13 8.50
C ARG A 49 -3.40 -10.66 8.73
N ARG A 50 -4.05 -10.24 9.82
CA ARG A 50 -5.44 -10.62 10.14
C ARG A 50 -6.41 -10.23 9.01
N ALA A 51 -6.26 -9.02 8.47
CA ALA A 51 -7.10 -8.54 7.38
C ALA A 51 -6.95 -9.37 6.09
N ILE A 52 -5.72 -9.79 5.76
CA ILE A 52 -5.43 -10.53 4.53
C ILE A 52 -5.72 -12.03 4.66
N GLU A 53 -5.49 -12.63 5.83
CA GLU A 53 -5.66 -14.07 6.05
C GLU A 53 -7.12 -14.48 6.31
N ARG A 54 -7.94 -13.58 6.87
CA ARG A 54 -9.37 -13.86 7.05
C ARG A 54 -10.11 -13.64 5.73
N LYS A 55 -10.95 -14.60 5.39
CA LYS A 55 -11.96 -14.39 4.35
C LYS A 55 -13.06 -13.55 4.98
N ASP A 56 -13.36 -12.39 4.39
CA ASP A 56 -14.47 -11.53 4.84
C ASP A 56 -14.31 -11.14 6.32
N TYR A 57 -13.34 -10.28 6.57
CA TYR A 57 -12.95 -9.84 7.91
C TYR A 57 -14.12 -9.18 8.65
N ASN A 58 -14.91 -8.37 7.95
CA ASN A 58 -16.00 -7.60 8.54
C ASN A 58 -17.37 -8.33 8.50
N ASN A 59 -17.42 -9.53 7.92
CA ASN A 59 -18.62 -10.35 7.72
C ASN A 59 -19.70 -9.68 6.86
N ASP A 60 -19.32 -8.86 5.88
CA ASP A 60 -20.24 -8.21 4.94
C ASP A 60 -20.54 -9.05 3.67
N GLY A 61 -19.99 -10.25 3.59
CA GLY A 61 -20.10 -11.18 2.48
C GLY A 61 -19.12 -10.93 1.34
N LYS A 62 -18.23 -9.94 1.45
CA LYS A 62 -17.25 -9.57 0.42
C LYS A 62 -15.83 -9.75 0.93
N ASN A 63 -14.87 -9.70 0.00
CA ASN A 63 -13.45 -9.76 0.33
C ASN A 63 -12.74 -8.66 -0.47
N ASN A 64 -12.80 -7.44 0.04
CA ASN A 64 -12.38 -6.21 -0.61
C ASN A 64 -11.62 -5.30 0.38
N ILE A 65 -11.36 -4.04 0.00
CA ILE A 65 -10.54 -3.17 0.85
C ILE A 65 -11.23 -2.72 2.14
N GLU A 66 -12.56 -2.85 2.26
CA GLU A 66 -13.29 -2.59 3.51
C GLU A 66 -12.90 -3.57 4.61
N ASP A 67 -12.54 -4.81 4.29
CA ASP A 67 -11.98 -5.76 5.25
C ASP A 67 -10.71 -5.21 5.91
N VAL A 68 -9.86 -4.57 5.11
CA VAL A 68 -8.63 -3.92 5.58
C VAL A 68 -8.98 -2.70 6.43
N LYS A 69 -9.89 -1.84 5.96
CA LYS A 69 -10.32 -0.65 6.72
C LYS A 69 -10.95 -1.03 8.06
N SER A 70 -11.80 -2.05 8.09
CA SER A 70 -12.41 -2.59 9.31
C SER A 70 -11.35 -3.08 10.29
N ALA A 71 -10.37 -3.86 9.83
CA ALA A 71 -9.27 -4.32 10.68
C ALA A 71 -8.43 -3.14 11.23
N LEU A 72 -8.13 -2.14 10.41
CA LEU A 72 -7.40 -0.94 10.85
C LEU A 72 -8.20 -0.12 11.87
N ASN A 73 -9.50 0.05 11.64
CA ASN A 73 -10.40 0.85 12.49
C ASN A 73 -10.70 0.22 13.86
N GLU A 74 -10.40 -1.07 14.06
CA GLU A 74 -10.43 -1.66 15.41
C GLU A 74 -9.40 -1.01 16.33
N ASN A 75 -8.28 -0.55 15.77
CA ASN A 75 -7.30 0.21 16.52
C ASN A 75 -7.68 1.70 16.58
N LYS A 76 -8.62 2.00 17.48
CA LYS A 76 -9.19 3.34 17.69
C LYS A 76 -8.17 4.40 18.14
N GLN A 77 -6.98 4.01 18.57
CA GLN A 77 -5.94 4.89 19.09
C GLN A 77 -4.71 4.98 18.17
N GLY A 78 -4.83 4.49 16.94
CA GLY A 78 -3.73 4.51 15.97
C GLY A 78 -2.60 3.56 16.34
N TYR A 79 -1.48 3.71 15.66
CA TYR A 79 -0.35 2.78 15.75
C TYR A 79 0.86 3.45 16.40
N ALA A 80 1.78 2.65 16.92
CA ALA A 80 2.97 3.14 17.63
C ALA A 80 3.83 4.11 16.80
N GLU A 81 3.76 4.04 15.47
CA GLU A 81 4.52 4.88 14.56
C GLU A 81 3.67 5.33 13.38
N GLY A 82 4.24 6.20 12.55
CA GLY A 82 3.63 6.65 11.32
C GLY A 82 3.77 5.62 10.19
N PHE A 83 2.66 5.26 9.57
CA PHE A 83 2.62 4.30 8.46
C PHE A 83 1.73 4.79 7.32
N ILE A 84 1.97 4.25 6.13
CA ILE A 84 1.05 4.34 5.00
C ILE A 84 0.75 2.92 4.53
N VAL A 85 -0.53 2.59 4.36
CA VAL A 85 -0.96 1.32 3.78
C VAL A 85 -1.65 1.60 2.47
N THR A 86 -1.08 1.12 1.36
CA THR A 86 -1.79 1.09 0.08
C THR A 86 -2.54 -0.22 -0.02
N MET A 87 -3.79 -0.17 -0.45
CA MET A 87 -4.67 -1.33 -0.56
C MET A 87 -5.36 -1.33 -1.91
N LEU A 88 -5.49 -2.51 -2.49
CA LEU A 88 -6.06 -2.73 -3.82
C LEU A 88 -6.74 -4.10 -3.87
N GLY A 89 -7.90 -4.18 -4.47
CA GLY A 89 -8.62 -5.42 -4.75
C GLY A 89 -9.06 -5.52 -6.22
N PRO A 90 -9.80 -6.58 -6.58
CA PRO A 90 -10.49 -6.65 -7.86
C PRO A 90 -11.47 -5.48 -8.02
N THR A 91 -11.70 -5.06 -9.27
CA THR A 91 -12.62 -3.96 -9.59
C THR A 91 -13.98 -4.16 -8.93
N GLN A 92 -14.42 -3.15 -8.19
CA GLN A 92 -15.73 -3.06 -7.57
C GLN A 92 -16.62 -2.07 -8.32
N LYS A 93 -17.90 -2.02 -7.97
CA LYS A 93 -18.83 -1.01 -8.49
C LYS A 93 -18.45 0.43 -8.12
N THR A 94 -17.70 0.59 -7.02
CA THR A 94 -17.25 1.88 -6.51
C THR A 94 -15.72 1.87 -6.39
N ASP A 95 -15.05 2.89 -6.92
CA ASP A 95 -13.58 2.97 -6.93
C ASP A 95 -12.98 2.97 -5.52
N SER A 96 -13.65 3.62 -4.56
CA SER A 96 -13.25 3.66 -3.14
C SER A 96 -13.33 2.30 -2.42
N LEU A 97 -13.90 1.28 -3.07
CA LEU A 97 -13.91 -0.12 -2.66
C LEU A 97 -12.89 -0.97 -3.45
N THR A 98 -12.33 -0.41 -4.52
CA THR A 98 -11.29 -1.06 -5.34
C THR A 98 -9.90 -0.74 -4.81
N ALA A 99 -9.61 0.53 -4.52
CA ALA A 99 -8.30 0.95 -4.02
C ALA A 99 -8.41 2.11 -3.02
N ALA A 100 -7.48 2.14 -2.07
CA ALA A 100 -7.34 3.25 -1.13
C ALA A 100 -5.90 3.33 -0.59
N VAL A 101 -5.62 4.44 0.09
CA VAL A 101 -4.39 4.66 0.86
C VAL A 101 -4.80 5.06 2.28
N ALA A 102 -4.37 4.32 3.29
CA ALA A 102 -4.50 4.74 4.68
C ALA A 102 -3.21 5.43 5.14
N GLU A 103 -3.33 6.61 5.73
CA GLU A 103 -2.27 7.34 6.40
C GLU A 103 -2.52 7.22 7.91
N LEU A 104 -1.59 6.60 8.64
CA LEU A 104 -1.76 6.20 10.05
C LEU A 104 -0.69 6.85 10.93
N THR A 105 -1.06 7.29 12.13
CA THR A 105 -0.16 7.92 13.11
C THR A 105 -0.52 7.57 14.55
N PRO A 106 0.40 7.76 15.52
CA PRO A 106 0.12 7.64 16.95
C PRO A 106 -0.74 8.78 17.52
N THR A 107 -1.05 9.81 16.73
CA THR A 107 -1.83 10.99 17.15
C THR A 107 -3.06 11.24 16.29
N PRO A 108 -4.12 11.86 16.84
CA PRO A 108 -5.28 12.29 16.07
C PRO A 108 -4.92 13.24 14.91
N PRO A 109 -5.57 13.11 13.73
CA PRO A 109 -6.41 11.98 13.35
C PRO A 109 -5.57 10.72 13.15
N TYR A 110 -5.91 9.65 13.89
CA TYR A 110 -5.10 8.44 13.97
C TYR A 110 -5.01 7.69 12.64
N ILE A 111 -6.10 7.72 11.88
CA ILE A 111 -6.23 7.04 10.60
C ILE A 111 -7.00 7.96 9.66
N VAL A 112 -6.45 8.18 8.46
CA VAL A 112 -7.11 8.92 7.39
C VAL A 112 -7.04 8.09 6.11
N TYR A 113 -8.16 7.94 5.41
CA TYR A 113 -8.25 7.19 4.16
C TYR A 113 -8.33 8.13 2.96
N ARG A 114 -7.46 7.92 1.97
CA ARG A 114 -7.45 8.60 0.68
C ARG A 114 -7.87 7.65 -0.44
N SER A 115 -8.64 8.16 -1.38
CA SER A 115 -9.12 7.50 -2.60
C SER A 115 -8.80 8.37 -3.82
N ASN A 116 -9.08 7.89 -5.03
CA ASN A 116 -8.90 8.66 -6.27
C ASN A 116 -9.87 9.85 -6.41
N ASN A 117 -10.84 10.00 -5.50
CA ASN A 117 -11.73 11.16 -5.45
C ASN A 117 -11.17 12.31 -4.59
N ASP A 118 -10.11 12.05 -3.83
CA ASP A 118 -9.47 13.07 -3.02
C ASP A 118 -8.50 13.87 -3.89
N GLU A 119 -8.52 15.20 -3.72
CA GLU A 119 -7.67 16.10 -4.48
C GLU A 119 -6.18 15.89 -4.14
N ASP A 120 -5.39 15.54 -5.16
CA ASP A 120 -3.93 15.52 -5.10
C ASP A 120 -3.32 15.85 -6.48
N MET A 121 -2.02 15.60 -6.70
CA MET A 121 -1.38 15.87 -7.99
C MET A 121 -1.62 14.79 -9.06
N LEU A 122 -2.35 13.72 -8.76
CA LEU A 122 -2.59 12.63 -9.71
C LEU A 122 -3.87 12.88 -10.48
N ASN A 123 -3.78 12.80 -11.81
CA ASN A 123 -4.95 12.89 -12.67
C ASN A 123 -5.62 11.52 -12.86
N GLY A 124 -6.93 11.55 -13.12
CA GLY A 124 -7.75 10.38 -13.44
C GLY A 124 -7.91 9.42 -12.26
N CYS A 125 -8.23 8.16 -12.53
CA CYS A 125 -8.42 7.14 -11.51
C CYS A 125 -7.09 6.52 -11.03
N ASN A 126 -6.12 7.36 -10.66
CA ASN A 126 -4.79 6.94 -10.21
C ASN A 126 -4.58 7.23 -8.72
N LEU A 127 -3.85 6.34 -8.06
CA LEU A 127 -3.45 6.50 -6.66
C LEU A 127 -1.97 6.17 -6.53
N TYR A 128 -1.26 6.97 -5.77
CA TYR A 128 0.15 6.76 -5.48
C TYR A 128 0.47 7.19 -4.04
N ALA A 129 1.40 6.46 -3.42
CA ALA A 129 1.95 6.80 -2.12
C ALA A 129 3.46 6.63 -2.15
N ALA A 130 4.16 7.61 -1.56
CA ALA A 130 5.58 7.53 -1.29
C ALA A 130 5.79 7.25 0.21
N ASN A 131 6.22 8.26 0.96
CA ASN A 131 6.47 8.17 2.41
C ASN A 131 6.04 9.45 3.14
N SER A 132 5.20 10.27 2.51
CA SER A 132 4.74 11.55 3.07
C SER A 132 3.22 11.59 3.09
N SER A 133 2.67 12.29 4.08
CA SER A 133 1.23 12.49 4.24
C SER A 133 0.70 13.43 3.15
N ILE A 134 -0.43 13.05 2.57
CA ILE A 134 -1.13 13.86 1.56
C ILE A 134 -2.43 14.37 2.15
N LYS A 135 -3.31 13.45 2.58
CA LYS A 135 -4.65 13.80 3.06
C LYS A 135 -4.67 14.17 4.53
N ARG A 136 -3.84 13.52 5.36
CA ARG A 136 -3.82 13.76 6.80
C ARG A 136 -3.50 15.23 7.09
N LEU A 137 -4.38 15.89 7.86
CA LEU A 137 -4.31 17.32 8.16
C LEU A 137 -4.14 18.23 6.93
N ASN A 138 -4.57 17.77 5.75
CA ASN A 138 -4.38 18.46 4.47
C ASN A 138 -2.90 18.83 4.19
N LYS A 139 -1.93 18.00 4.65
CA LYS A 139 -0.49 18.31 4.53
C LYS A 139 -0.03 18.48 3.07
N ARG A 140 -0.61 17.72 2.12
CA ARG A 140 -0.26 17.78 0.67
C ARG A 140 1.25 17.74 0.42
N ASN A 141 1.99 16.91 1.17
CA ASN A 141 3.45 16.87 1.10
C ASN A 141 3.93 16.02 -0.08
N TYR A 142 4.08 16.66 -1.24
CA TYR A 142 4.52 16.03 -2.48
C TYR A 142 6.05 15.98 -2.56
N CYS A 143 6.63 14.89 -2.05
CA CYS A 143 8.07 14.66 -2.17
C CYS A 143 8.50 14.44 -3.63
N LYS A 144 9.82 14.52 -3.92
CA LYS A 144 10.37 14.40 -5.28
C LYS A 144 9.84 13.18 -6.06
N ARG A 145 9.71 12.02 -5.42
CA ARG A 145 9.14 10.81 -6.07
C ARG A 145 7.66 10.97 -6.40
N TYR A 146 6.88 11.62 -5.53
CA TYR A 146 5.48 11.89 -5.78
C TYR A 146 5.31 12.82 -6.98
N SER A 147 6.02 13.94 -7.01
CA SER A 147 5.97 14.87 -8.15
C SER A 147 6.42 14.20 -9.45
N ALA A 148 7.49 13.40 -9.40
CA ALA A 148 8.01 12.70 -10.57
C ALA A 148 7.02 11.64 -11.12
N VAL A 149 6.38 10.87 -10.24
CA VAL A 149 5.34 9.91 -10.63
C VAL A 149 4.12 10.63 -11.18
N SER A 150 3.64 11.69 -10.52
CA SER A 150 2.52 12.51 -10.99
C SER A 150 2.75 13.02 -12.41
N GLN A 151 3.93 13.61 -12.67
CA GLN A 151 4.30 14.08 -14.01
C GLN A 151 4.33 12.94 -15.04
N ALA A 152 4.85 11.77 -14.68
CA ALA A 152 4.93 10.61 -15.56
C ALA A 152 3.56 9.95 -15.82
N VAL A 153 2.62 10.05 -14.89
CA VAL A 153 1.22 9.66 -15.07
C VAL A 153 0.54 10.61 -16.07
N GLY A 154 0.88 11.90 -16.04
CA GLY A 154 0.36 12.90 -16.97
C GLY A 154 -1.16 13.02 -16.84
N ALA A 155 -1.90 12.90 -17.96
CA ALA A 155 -3.36 12.94 -17.97
C ALA A 155 -4.04 11.70 -17.33
N GLY A 156 -3.28 10.69 -16.90
CA GLY A 156 -3.84 9.49 -16.24
C GLY A 156 -4.55 8.50 -17.18
N LEU A 157 -4.42 8.67 -18.50
CA LEU A 157 -5.07 7.84 -19.51
C LEU A 157 -4.21 6.64 -19.95
N ASN A 158 -4.88 5.57 -20.40
CA ASN A 158 -4.27 4.37 -20.99
C ASN A 158 -3.19 3.74 -20.09
N MET A 159 -3.49 3.62 -18.79
CA MET A 159 -2.60 3.07 -17.78
C MET A 159 -2.59 1.54 -17.81
N SER A 160 -1.77 0.97 -18.69
CA SER A 160 -1.55 -0.48 -18.75
C SER A 160 -0.63 -0.97 -17.62
N SER A 161 -0.67 -2.27 -17.32
CA SER A 161 0.24 -2.85 -16.33
C SER A 161 1.72 -2.63 -16.68
N SER A 162 2.09 -2.67 -17.96
CA SER A 162 3.46 -2.39 -18.41
C SER A 162 3.83 -0.92 -18.23
N LYS A 163 2.91 0.01 -18.52
CA LYS A 163 3.11 1.46 -18.29
C LYS A 163 3.26 1.76 -16.80
N CYS A 164 2.40 1.21 -15.94
CA CYS A 164 2.53 1.36 -14.49
C CYS A 164 3.88 0.82 -13.97
N TRP A 165 4.30 -0.36 -14.44
CA TRP A 165 5.61 -0.93 -14.07
C TRP A 165 6.77 0.00 -14.48
N ALA A 166 6.74 0.52 -15.72
CA ALA A 166 7.78 1.40 -16.24
C ALA A 166 7.85 2.73 -15.46
N ILE A 167 6.69 3.33 -15.15
CA ILE A 167 6.63 4.56 -14.34
C ILE A 167 7.23 4.32 -12.95
N MET A 168 6.80 3.27 -12.26
CA MET A 168 7.28 2.96 -10.92
C MET A 168 8.79 2.66 -10.91
N LYS A 169 9.27 1.90 -11.90
CA LYS A 169 10.70 1.59 -12.05
C LYS A 169 11.54 2.84 -12.29
N LYS A 170 11.06 3.80 -13.08
CA LYS A 170 11.83 4.98 -13.46
C LYS A 170 11.74 6.11 -12.42
N TYR A 171 10.56 6.34 -11.86
CA TYR A 171 10.25 7.55 -11.08
C TYR A 171 10.00 7.29 -9.58
N SER A 172 9.80 6.03 -9.18
CA SER A 172 9.50 5.64 -7.79
C SER A 172 10.45 4.57 -7.24
N ARG A 173 11.74 4.66 -7.57
CA ARG A 173 12.76 3.75 -7.03
C ARG A 173 13.76 4.44 -6.11
N LEU A 174 14.37 3.65 -5.25
CA LEU A 174 15.58 3.99 -4.50
C LEU A 174 16.72 3.09 -4.97
N THR A 175 17.96 3.52 -4.76
CA THR A 175 19.17 2.81 -5.19
C THR A 175 19.43 1.51 -4.42
N ASN A 176 18.68 1.24 -3.36
CA ASN A 176 18.83 0.07 -2.51
C ASN A 176 17.51 -0.71 -2.36
N ASN A 177 16.62 -0.66 -3.35
CA ASN A 177 15.31 -1.30 -3.23
C ASN A 177 15.44 -2.84 -3.20
N ILE A 178 15.05 -3.46 -2.08
CA ILE A 178 15.26 -4.90 -1.82
C ILE A 178 14.21 -5.77 -2.54
N GLN A 179 13.01 -5.24 -2.71
CA GLN A 179 11.90 -5.91 -3.39
C GLN A 179 11.23 -4.91 -4.35
N PHE A 180 10.68 -5.41 -5.45
CA PHE A 180 9.84 -4.63 -6.37
C PHE A 180 8.68 -5.49 -6.84
N ILE A 181 7.47 -5.03 -6.56
CA ILE A 181 6.25 -5.82 -6.67
C ILE A 181 5.26 -5.09 -7.56
N GLN A 182 4.61 -5.84 -8.46
CA GLN A 182 3.39 -5.41 -9.10
C GLN A 182 2.36 -6.54 -9.00
N TYR A 183 1.16 -6.18 -8.57
CA TYR A 183 0.02 -7.06 -8.62
C TYR A 183 -1.03 -6.49 -9.58
N VAL A 184 -1.62 -7.36 -10.41
CA VAL A 184 -2.69 -7.02 -11.35
C VAL A 184 -3.92 -7.84 -10.97
N PRO A 185 -4.83 -7.31 -10.13
CA PRO A 185 -5.93 -8.08 -9.54
C PRO A 185 -6.81 -8.80 -10.56
N GLN A 186 -7.22 -8.10 -11.61
CA GLN A 186 -8.11 -8.64 -12.63
C GLN A 186 -7.50 -9.83 -13.40
N GLN A 187 -6.18 -9.82 -13.58
CA GLN A 187 -5.45 -10.89 -14.25
C GLN A 187 -4.95 -11.96 -13.27
N LYS A 188 -5.04 -11.71 -11.96
CA LYS A 188 -4.50 -12.57 -10.90
C LYS A 188 -3.00 -12.88 -11.11
N ILE A 189 -2.25 -11.87 -11.55
CA ILE A 189 -0.81 -11.95 -11.82
C ILE A 189 -0.04 -11.12 -10.79
N LEU A 190 0.95 -11.75 -10.17
CA LEU A 190 1.96 -11.12 -9.33
C LEU A 190 3.31 -11.13 -10.09
N ARG A 191 3.95 -9.98 -10.20
CA ARG A 191 5.34 -9.82 -10.63
C ARG A 191 6.17 -9.43 -9.42
N LEU A 192 7.22 -10.17 -9.15
CA LEU A 192 8.13 -9.94 -8.03
C LEU A 192 9.57 -10.03 -8.53
N SER A 193 10.35 -8.99 -8.28
CA SER A 193 11.80 -9.04 -8.34
C SER A 193 12.40 -8.74 -6.97
N ILE A 194 13.60 -9.25 -6.74
CA ILE A 194 14.37 -9.07 -5.51
C ILE A 194 15.75 -8.52 -5.82
N TYR A 195 16.38 -7.89 -4.85
CA TYR A 195 17.76 -7.45 -4.94
C TYR A 195 18.66 -8.67 -5.09
N ARG A 196 19.58 -8.61 -6.05
CA ARG A 196 20.48 -9.73 -6.35
C ARG A 196 21.71 -9.22 -7.08
N HIS A 197 22.88 -9.78 -6.75
CA HIS A 197 24.14 -9.52 -7.46
C HIS A 197 24.52 -8.03 -7.55
N GLY A 198 24.32 -7.28 -6.46
CA GLY A 198 24.60 -5.84 -6.45
C GLY A 198 23.52 -4.96 -7.09
N HIS A 199 22.51 -5.55 -7.73
CA HIS A 199 21.48 -4.81 -8.45
C HIS A 199 20.19 -4.64 -7.63
N PRO A 200 19.64 -3.41 -7.56
CA PRO A 200 18.34 -3.14 -6.98
C PRO A 200 17.24 -3.98 -7.61
N ALA A 201 16.24 -4.39 -6.82
CA ALA A 201 15.17 -5.25 -7.32
C ALA A 201 14.42 -4.65 -8.52
N SER A 202 14.32 -3.32 -8.61
CA SER A 202 13.67 -2.65 -9.74
C SER A 202 14.41 -2.84 -11.08
N GLU A 203 15.70 -3.17 -11.04
CA GLU A 203 16.54 -3.38 -12.22
C GLU A 203 16.49 -4.83 -12.71
N ASN A 204 16.20 -5.77 -11.82
CA ASN A 204 16.12 -7.20 -12.11
C ASN A 204 14.84 -7.59 -12.86
N LYS A 205 14.92 -8.63 -13.70
CA LYS A 205 13.75 -9.24 -14.34
C LYS A 205 12.83 -9.85 -13.26
N PRO A 206 11.52 -9.53 -13.24
CA PRO A 206 10.63 -10.12 -12.26
C PRO A 206 10.33 -11.59 -12.59
N GLN A 207 10.20 -12.39 -11.54
CA GLN A 207 9.49 -13.66 -11.61
C GLN A 207 7.99 -13.37 -11.66
N VAL A 208 7.28 -14.15 -12.48
CA VAL A 208 5.83 -14.02 -12.68
C VAL A 208 5.14 -15.18 -11.99
N PHE A 209 4.17 -14.87 -11.15
CA PHE A 209 3.34 -15.82 -10.44
C PHE A 209 1.87 -15.61 -10.83
N TYR A 210 1.17 -16.72 -11.03
CA TYR A 210 -0.28 -16.73 -11.21
C TYR A 210 -0.91 -17.16 -9.89
N LEU A 211 -1.85 -16.37 -9.34
CA LEU A 211 -2.43 -16.65 -8.02
C LEU A 211 -3.05 -18.04 -7.93
N LYS A 212 -3.64 -18.54 -9.01
CA LYS A 212 -4.22 -19.90 -9.09
C LYS A 212 -3.21 -21.02 -8.85
N ASN A 213 -1.91 -20.75 -8.94
CA ASN A 213 -0.85 -21.74 -8.75
C ASN A 213 -0.20 -21.63 -7.36
N ILE A 214 -0.53 -20.61 -6.57
CA ILE A 214 0.08 -20.33 -5.26
C ILE A 214 -0.94 -20.22 -4.11
N PHE A 215 -2.23 -20.49 -4.41
CA PHE A 215 -3.39 -20.54 -3.50
C PHE A 215 -4.37 -21.63 -3.94
#